data_AF-A0A920I8K7-F1
#
_entry.id   AF-A0A920I8K7-F1
#
_cell.length_a   1.000
_cell.length_b   1.000
_cell.length_c   1.000
_cell.angle_alpha   90.00
_cell.angle_beta   90.00
_cell.angle_gamma   90.00
#
_symmetry.space_group_name_H-M   'P 1'
#
loop_
_entity.id
_entity.type
_entity.pdbx_description
1 polymer ?
#
loop_
_entity_poly.entity_id
_entity_poly.type
_entity_poly.pdbx_seq_one_letter_code
_entity_poly.pdbx_strand_id
1 'polypeptide(L)'
;MLNLDKKTRYQTIRLFDEIADDTDILVVDVPAGASDSSLAFVAAADAVLVVLVGEPTSFLDAYSLIKAAHLEAGLCNFSVVVNMTQSEAQAKAHYEKFNSIVQKFWKLTLIT
;
A
#
# COMPACT_ATOMS: atom_id res chain seq x y z
N MET A 1 11.32 14.99 0.44
CA MET A 1 11.13 13.59 0.89
C MET A 1 11.71 13.45 2.29
N LEU A 2 10.93 12.94 3.23
CA LEU A 2 11.36 12.70 4.62
C LEU A 2 12.43 11.60 4.64
N ASN A 3 13.70 11.99 4.56
CA ASN A 3 14.82 11.07 4.74
C ASN A 3 15.04 10.88 6.24
N LEU A 4 14.19 10.05 6.85
CA LEU A 4 14.27 9.71 8.27
C LEU A 4 15.30 8.60 8.45
N ASP A 5 16.30 8.85 9.29
CA ASP A 5 17.20 7.80 9.72
C ASP A 5 16.41 6.68 10.40
N LYS A 6 16.96 5.46 10.37
CA LYS A 6 16.25 4.25 10.80
C LYS A 6 15.70 4.38 12.23
N LYS A 7 16.44 5.05 13.13
CA LYS A 7 16.03 5.25 14.52
C LYS A 7 14.83 6.18 14.62
N THR A 8 14.86 7.35 13.98
CA THR A 8 13.74 8.29 14.01
C THR A 8 12.48 7.66 13.43
N ARG A 9 12.60 6.84 12.38
CA ARG A 9 11.45 6.12 11.80
C ARG A 9 10.74 5.21 12.80
N TYR A 10 11.48 4.36 13.51
CA TYR A 10 10.88 3.48 14.52
C TYR A 10 10.32 4.26 15.72
N GLN A 11 10.94 5.38 16.07
CA GLN A 11 10.40 6.27 17.11
C GLN A 11 9.07 6.91 16.66
N THR A 12 8.98 7.37 15.41
CA THR A 12 7.73 7.89 14.83
C THR A 12 6.64 6.83 14.83
N ILE A 13 6.94 5.59 14.41
CA ILE A 13 5.97 4.49 14.42
C ILE A 13 5.46 4.24 15.85
N ARG A 14 6.34 4.28 16.87
CA ARG A 14 5.94 4.11 18.28
C ARG A 14 5.07 5.24 18.81
N LEU A 15 5.23 6.46 18.31
CA LEU A 15 4.34 7.57 18.67
C LEU A 15 2.92 7.37 18.12
N PHE A 16 2.72 6.49 17.13
CA PHE A 16 1.38 6.16 16.67
C PHE A 16 0.59 5.37 17.69
N ASP A 17 1.23 4.53 18.52
CA ASP A 17 0.54 3.77 19.57
C ASP A 17 -0.18 4.70 20.55
N GLU A 18 0.48 5.79 20.98
CA GLU A 18 -0.11 6.78 21.89
C GLU A 18 -1.28 7.54 21.25
N ILE A 19 -1.22 7.84 19.95
CA ILE A 19 -2.29 8.54 19.24
C ILE A 19 -3.45 7.60 18.91
N ALA A 20 -3.15 6.33 18.64
CA ALA A 20 -4.13 5.31 18.31
C ALA A 20 -5.05 5.00 19.51
N ASP A 21 -4.55 5.06 20.75
CA ASP A 21 -5.37 4.87 21.94
C ASP A 21 -6.50 5.92 22.08
N ASP A 22 -6.29 7.13 21.53
CA ASP A 22 -7.25 8.24 21.59
C ASP A 22 -8.03 8.46 20.27
N THR A 23 -7.86 7.59 19.27
CA THR A 23 -8.51 7.75 17.96
C THR A 23 -9.07 6.44 17.40
N ASP A 24 -10.26 6.51 16.79
CA ASP A 24 -10.88 5.32 16.20
C ASP A 24 -10.15 4.84 14.93
N ILE A 25 -9.61 5.78 14.15
CA ILE A 25 -8.96 5.52 12.86
C ILE A 25 -7.77 6.45 12.68
N LEU A 26 -6.58 5.87 12.49
CA LEU A 26 -5.36 6.58 12.09
C LEU A 26 -5.05 6.29 10.62
N VAL A 27 -5.03 7.34 9.79
CA VAL A 27 -4.64 7.25 8.38
C VAL A 27 -3.21 7.74 8.22
N VAL A 28 -2.33 6.88 7.71
CA VAL A 28 -0.93 7.21 7.45
C VAL A 28 -0.72 7.32 5.94
N ASP A 29 -0.35 8.51 5.48
CA ASP A 29 0.08 8.73 4.09
C ASP A 29 1.57 8.37 3.95
N VAL A 30 1.87 7.55 2.95
CA VAL A 30 3.18 6.94 2.77
C VAL A 30 3.74 7.36 1.40
N PRO A 31 5.03 7.73 1.31
CA PRO A 31 5.65 8.05 0.03
C PRO A 31 5.52 6.90 -0.98
N ALA A 32 5.29 7.25 -2.25
CA ALA A 32 5.16 6.28 -3.33
C ALA A 32 6.38 5.36 -3.46
N GLY A 33 6.13 4.16 -4.00
CA GLY A 33 7.16 3.15 -4.26
C GLY A 33 7.53 2.30 -3.05
N ALA A 34 8.40 1.32 -3.28
CA ALA A 34 8.78 0.29 -2.32
C ALA A 34 10.06 0.61 -1.54
N SER A 35 10.22 1.87 -1.09
CA SER A 35 11.39 2.25 -0.29
C SER A 35 11.33 1.61 1.11
N ASP A 36 12.47 1.42 1.78
CA ASP A 36 12.52 0.92 3.17
C ASP A 36 11.63 1.73 4.12
N SER A 37 11.55 3.05 3.89
CA SER A 37 10.71 3.93 4.70
C SER A 37 9.23 3.62 4.45
N SER A 38 8.83 3.49 3.18
CA SER A 38 7.46 3.14 2.82
C SER A 38 7.05 1.78 3.39
N LEU A 39 7.92 0.77 3.26
CA LEU A 39 7.67 -0.58 3.74
C LEU A 39 7.55 -0.65 5.27
N ALA A 40 8.35 0.13 6.01
CA ALA A 40 8.25 0.15 7.47
C ALA A 40 6.89 0.68 7.96
N PHE A 41 6.32 1.69 7.29
CA PHE A 41 4.98 2.18 7.61
C PHE A 41 3.90 1.19 7.17
N VAL A 42 4.01 0.64 5.96
CA VAL A 42 3.06 -0.37 5.45
C VAL A 42 3.02 -1.61 6.34
N ALA A 43 4.17 -2.07 6.83
CA ALA A 43 4.25 -3.24 7.71
C ALA A 43 3.73 -2.99 9.13
N ALA A 44 3.63 -1.73 9.55
CA ALA A 44 3.11 -1.35 10.86
C ALA A 44 1.59 -1.10 10.85
N ALA A 45 0.95 -1.05 9.67
CA ALA A 45 -0.48 -0.78 9.55
C ALA A 45 -1.31 -2.07 9.62
N ASP A 46 -2.47 -2.00 10.27
CA ASP A 46 -3.44 -3.11 10.33
C ASP A 46 -4.07 -3.42 8.96
N ALA A 47 -4.24 -2.37 8.15
CA ALA A 47 -4.79 -2.46 6.81
C ALA A 47 -4.03 -1.55 5.85
N VAL A 48 -3.81 -2.03 4.62
CA VAL A 48 -3.08 -1.31 3.57
C VAL A 48 -4.03 -1.02 2.42
N LEU A 49 -4.16 0.26 2.07
CA LEU A 49 -4.92 0.75 0.92
C LEU A 49 -3.96 1.21 -0.18
N VAL A 50 -3.97 0.53 -1.32
CA VAL A 50 -3.18 0.87 -2.48
C VAL A 50 -4.03 1.69 -3.46
N VAL A 51 -3.58 2.91 -3.73
CA VAL A 51 -4.23 3.79 -4.71
C VAL A 51 -3.59 3.58 -6.09
N LEU A 52 -4.38 3.16 -7.06
CA LEU A 52 -3.97 2.93 -8.45
C LEU A 52 -4.49 4.01 -9.37
N VAL A 53 -3.73 4.34 -10.40
CA VAL A 53 -4.20 5.06 -11.58
C VAL A 53 -4.13 4.11 -12.76
N GLY A 54 -5.00 4.28 -13.76
CA GLY A 54 -5.12 3.42 -14.95
C GLY A 54 -3.92 3.44 -15.92
N GLU A 55 -2.71 3.69 -15.43
CA GLU A 55 -1.47 3.82 -16.19
C GLU A 55 -0.49 2.67 -15.90
N PRO A 56 0.31 2.22 -16.90
CA PRO A 56 1.27 1.14 -16.71
C PRO A 56 2.31 1.39 -15.61
N THR A 57 2.74 2.64 -15.43
CA THR A 57 3.70 3.05 -14.39
C THR A 57 3.12 2.84 -12.99
N SER A 58 1.89 3.30 -12.76
CA SER A 58 1.19 3.10 -11.49
C SER A 58 1.04 1.63 -11.13
N PHE A 59 0.76 0.76 -12.13
CA PHE A 59 0.66 -0.68 -11.89
C PHE A 59 2.00 -1.30 -11.50
N LEU A 60 3.09 -0.88 -12.12
CA LEU A 60 4.43 -1.38 -11.80
C LEU A 60 4.85 -0.99 -10.39
N ASP A 61 4.62 0.26 -10.00
CA ASP A 61 4.98 0.78 -8.68
C ASP A 61 4.17 0.09 -7.57
N ALA A 62 2.86 -0.03 -7.76
CA ALA A 62 1.97 -0.72 -6.83
C ALA A 62 2.32 -2.20 -6.69
N TYR A 63 2.61 -2.88 -7.81
CA TYR A 63 3.06 -4.27 -7.78
C TYR A 63 4.38 -4.43 -7.01
N SER A 64 5.31 -3.49 -7.20
CA SER A 64 6.60 -3.50 -6.51
C SER A 64 6.45 -3.33 -5.00
N LEU A 65 5.55 -2.43 -4.56
CA LEU A 65 5.20 -2.26 -3.15
C LEU A 65 4.58 -3.54 -2.56
N ILE A 66 3.57 -4.10 -3.22
CA ILE A 66 2.88 -5.32 -2.77
C ILE A 66 3.87 -6.48 -2.66
N LYS A 67 4.73 -6.65 -3.67
CA LYS A 67 5.75 -7.70 -3.69
C LYS A 67 6.73 -7.55 -2.54
N ALA A 68 7.26 -6.34 -2.31
CA ALA A 68 8.21 -6.10 -1.24
C ALA A 68 7.56 -6.26 0.15
N ALA A 69 6.35 -5.73 0.35
CA ALA A 69 5.59 -5.90 1.59
C ALA A 69 5.28 -7.37 1.89
N HIS A 70 4.96 -8.16 0.86
CA HIS A 70 4.75 -9.59 1.02
C HIS A 70 6.05 -10.33 1.39
N LEU A 71 7.15 -10.05 0.68
CA LEU A 71 8.42 -10.73 0.88
C LEU A 71 9.11 -10.38 2.20
N GLU A 72 9.03 -9.11 2.61
CA GLU A 72 9.76 -8.61 3.78
C GLU A 72 8.95 -8.65 5.07
N ALA A 73 7.63 -8.43 4.99
CA ALA A 73 6.75 -8.33 6.14
C ALA A 73 5.62 -9.38 6.17
N GLY A 74 5.51 -10.23 5.14
CA GLY A 74 4.55 -11.34 5.13
C GLY A 74 3.09 -10.91 4.90
N LEU A 75 2.85 -9.67 4.43
CA LEU A 75 1.50 -9.18 4.18
C LEU A 75 0.85 -9.94 3.02
N CYS A 76 -0.41 -10.34 3.22
CA CYS A 76 -1.17 -11.14 2.25
C CYS A 76 -2.44 -10.46 1.73
N ASN A 77 -2.91 -9.42 2.41
CA ASN A 77 -4.19 -8.76 2.15
C ASN A 77 -3.92 -7.28 1.85
N PHE A 78 -4.37 -6.82 0.70
CA PHE A 78 -4.25 -5.42 0.29
C PHE A 78 -5.59 -4.94 -0.25
N SER A 79 -6.04 -3.78 0.20
CA SER A 79 -7.21 -3.11 -0.38
C SER A 79 -6.75 -2.25 -1.55
N VAL A 80 -7.56 -2.14 -2.60
CA VAL A 80 -7.19 -1.40 -3.82
C VAL A 80 -8.28 -0.41 -4.21
N VAL A 81 -7.91 0.84 -4.42
CA VAL A 81 -8.78 1.89 -4.97
C VAL A 81 -8.23 2.33 -6.32
N VAL A 82 -9.07 2.27 -7.36
CA VAL A 82 -8.71 2.82 -8.67
C VAL A 82 -9.19 4.26 -8.75
N ASN A 83 -8.23 5.17 -8.76
CA ASN A 83 -8.43 6.62 -8.82
C ASN A 83 -8.32 7.16 -10.26
N MET A 84 -8.79 8.38 -10.46
CA MET A 84 -8.72 9.13 -11.72
C MET A 84 -9.36 8.42 -12.92
N THR A 85 -10.48 7.74 -12.68
CA THR A 85 -11.25 7.06 -13.73
C THR A 85 -12.43 7.90 -14.20
N GLN A 86 -12.81 7.73 -15.45
CA GLN A 86 -13.93 8.44 -16.09
C GLN A 86 -15.27 7.72 -15.90
N SER A 87 -15.25 6.45 -15.47
CA SER A 87 -16.44 5.66 -15.19
C SER A 87 -16.12 4.45 -14.32
N GLU A 88 -17.14 3.93 -13.65
CA GLU A 88 -17.07 2.68 -12.89
C GLU A 88 -16.60 1.49 -13.76
N ALA A 89 -17.08 1.41 -15.00
CA ALA A 89 -16.66 0.36 -15.94
C ALA A 89 -15.15 0.42 -16.24
N GLN A 90 -14.60 1.62 -16.39
CA GLN A 90 -13.16 1.82 -16.58
C GLN A 90 -12.38 1.45 -15.31
N ALA A 91 -12.86 1.86 -14.13
CA ALA A 91 -12.25 1.48 -12.86
C ALA A 91 -12.19 -0.04 -12.68
N LYS A 92 -13.29 -0.73 -12.96
CA LYS A 92 -13.38 -2.19 -12.90
C LYS A 92 -12.40 -2.85 -13.87
N ALA A 93 -12.31 -2.38 -15.11
CA ALA A 93 -11.36 -2.91 -16.09
C ALA A 93 -9.90 -2.73 -15.67
N HIS A 94 -9.55 -1.58 -15.08
CA HIS A 94 -8.21 -1.35 -14.53
C HIS A 94 -7.91 -2.25 -13.32
N TYR A 95 -8.86 -2.39 -12.40
CA TYR A 95 -8.74 -3.29 -11.26
C TYR A 95 -8.54 -4.75 -11.71
N GLU A 96 -9.38 -5.26 -12.62
CA GLU A 96 -9.29 -6.63 -13.12
C GLU A 96 -7.94 -6.89 -13.81
N LYS A 97 -7.47 -5.92 -14.61
CA LYS A 97 -6.15 -5.99 -15.23
C LYS A 97 -5.05 -6.06 -14.18
N PHE A 98 -5.07 -5.19 -13.17
CA PHE A 98 -4.08 -5.20 -12.09
C PHE A 98 -4.13 -6.49 -11.26
N ASN A 99 -5.32 -6.93 -10.85
CA ASN A 99 -5.52 -8.17 -10.11
C ASN A 99 -4.97 -9.37 -10.90
N SER A 100 -5.19 -9.44 -12.21
CA SER A 100 -4.61 -10.50 -13.05
C SER A 100 -3.08 -10.52 -13.03
N ILE A 101 -2.43 -9.36 -12.88
CA ILE A 101 -0.96 -9.26 -12.77
C ILE A 101 -0.52 -9.79 -11.41
N VAL A 102 -1.16 -9.36 -10.33
CA VAL A 102 -0.82 -9.80 -8.96
C VAL A 102 -1.00 -11.32 -8.80
N GLN A 103 -2.15 -11.86 -9.25
CA GLN A 103 -2.49 -13.29 -9.16
C GLN A 103 -1.54 -14.20 -9.95
N LYS A 104 -0.94 -13.71 -11.04
CA LYS A 104 0.01 -14.49 -11.84
C LYS A 104 1.29 -14.84 -11.07
N PHE A 105 1.67 -14.01 -10.09
CA PHE A 105 2.92 -14.16 -9.37
C PHE A 105 2.73 -14.57 -7.91
N TRP A 106 1.60 -14.21 -7.28
CA TRP A 106 1.37 -14.45 -5.86
C TRP A 106 -0.10 -14.78 -5.56
N LYS A 107 -0.36 -15.72 -4.65
CA LYS A 107 -1.71 -16.03 -4.14
C LYS A 107 -2.17 -15.00 -3.09
N LEU A 108 -2.19 -13.72 -3.46
CA LEU A 108 -2.59 -12.62 -2.58
C LEU A 108 -4.09 -12.35 -2.72
N THR A 109 -4.72 -11.84 -1.66
CA THR A 109 -6.13 -11.43 -1.71
C THR A 109 -6.19 -9.91 -1.89
N LEU A 110 -6.74 -9.47 -3.02
CA LEU A 110 -7.08 -8.06 -3.25
C LEU A 110 -8.57 -7.86 -2.94
N ILE A 111 -8.88 -6.84 -2.14
CA ILE A 111 -10.25 -6.48 -1.77
C ILE A 111 -10.54 -5.08 -2.33
N THR A 112 -11.72 -4.94 -2.95
CA THR A 112 -12.29 -3.67 -3.42
C THR A 112 -13.30 -3.13 -2.43
#